data_AF-X0UUS9-F1
#
_entry.id   AF-X0UUS9-F1
#
_cell.length_a   1.000
_cell.length_b   1.000
_cell.length_c   1.000
_cell.angle_alpha   90.00
_cell.angle_beta   90.00
_cell.angle_gamma   90.00
#
_symmetry.space_group_name_H-M   'P 1'
#
loop_
_entity.id
_entity.type
_entity.pdbx_description
1 polymer ?
#
loop_
_entity_poly.entity_id
_entity_poly.type
_entity_poly.pdbx_seq_one_letter_code
_entity_poly.pdbx_strand_id
1 'polypeptide(L)'
;MWSFLVDAVTISLIVGADGGVLAPLMALLAYLLIGTIMLVPQPGTIWVIGTAALTFSLYAAGAPLIGTFDVSTATAVGIWAQMSVLFTAAGLLLIEGASHIRAAGDRQADALQAEIRASKMKTEFVSMVSHELRTPLTNISGFADTLHEFWHTLDPAEIDEFIDIIRTEAEHLGNLVDDVLAIPRLETGRLLIDVTDFALRPLAFRIANLIFPADGEKEASVQVSGNVILRADPNRVEQVLRNLLDNARKYGGDRVGIEAFERGDSF
;
A
#
# COMPACT_ATOMS: atom_id res chain seq x y z
N MET A 1 33.58 -16.11 -19.96
CA MET A 1 34.30 -15.35 -18.91
C MET A 1 35.80 -15.56 -18.99
N TRP A 2 36.29 -16.82 -18.93
CA TRP A 2 37.74 -17.10 -19.05
C TRP A 2 38.32 -16.91 -20.45
N SER A 3 37.59 -17.21 -21.54
CA SER A 3 38.15 -17.06 -22.90
C SER A 3 38.42 -15.60 -23.30
N PHE A 4 37.56 -14.66 -22.90
CA PHE A 4 37.76 -13.23 -23.19
C PHE A 4 38.96 -12.62 -22.44
N LEU A 5 39.22 -13.05 -21.21
CA LEU A 5 40.43 -12.66 -20.47
C LEU A 5 41.68 -13.23 -21.12
N VAL A 6 41.61 -14.48 -21.60
CA VAL A 6 42.71 -15.10 -22.34
C VAL A 6 42.98 -14.34 -23.63
N ASP A 7 41.97 -14.03 -24.44
CA ASP A 7 42.14 -13.28 -25.70
C ASP A 7 42.74 -11.88 -25.49
N ALA A 8 42.35 -11.18 -24.43
CA ALA A 8 42.92 -9.87 -24.08
C ALA A 8 44.40 -9.95 -23.65
N VAL A 9 44.78 -11.02 -22.94
CA VAL A 9 46.17 -11.32 -22.58
C VAL A 9 46.98 -11.67 -23.84
N THR A 10 46.40 -12.44 -24.77
CA THR A 10 47.07 -12.80 -26.03
C THR A 10 47.29 -11.56 -26.91
N ILE A 11 46.29 -10.67 -27.03
CA ILE A 11 46.41 -9.41 -27.77
C ILE A 11 47.46 -8.48 -27.12
N SER A 12 47.51 -8.39 -25.79
CA SER A 12 48.54 -7.62 -25.09
C SER A 12 49.95 -8.18 -25.29
N LEU A 13 50.10 -9.51 -25.33
CA LEU A 13 51.37 -10.18 -25.62
C LEU A 13 51.82 -9.98 -27.07
N ILE A 14 50.88 -9.99 -28.02
CA ILE A 14 51.15 -9.73 -29.45
C ILE A 14 51.57 -8.27 -29.66
N VAL A 15 50.89 -7.31 -29.02
CA VAL A 15 51.26 -5.88 -29.08
C VAL A 15 52.56 -5.60 -28.32
N GLY A 16 52.88 -6.40 -27.30
CA GLY A 16 54.17 -6.38 -26.58
C GLY A 16 55.37 -6.88 -27.37
N ALA A 17 55.15 -7.75 -28.35
CA ALA A 17 56.24 -8.39 -29.10
C ALA A 17 57.01 -7.43 -30.03
N ASP A 18 56.43 -6.28 -30.40
CA ASP A 18 57.10 -5.25 -31.22
C ASP A 18 58.08 -4.35 -30.42
N GLY A 19 58.25 -4.57 -29.10
CA GLY A 19 59.34 -3.99 -28.31
C GLY A 19 59.26 -2.49 -28.02
N GLY A 20 58.18 -1.81 -28.40
CA GLY A 20 57.97 -0.39 -28.09
C GLY A 20 57.62 -0.16 -26.62
N VAL A 21 58.20 0.89 -26.02
CA VAL A 21 58.00 1.31 -24.60
C VAL A 21 56.51 1.50 -24.20
N LEU A 22 55.61 1.57 -25.19
CA LEU A 22 54.19 1.87 -25.04
C LEU A 22 53.29 0.63 -24.96
N ALA A 23 53.77 -0.56 -25.30
CA ALA A 23 52.98 -1.80 -25.22
C ALA A 23 52.41 -2.12 -23.82
N PRO A 24 53.17 -1.98 -22.70
CA PRO A 24 52.59 -2.20 -21.37
C PRO A 24 51.50 -1.18 -21.01
N LEU A 25 51.56 0.03 -21.57
CA LEU A 25 50.57 1.09 -21.33
C LEU A 25 49.25 0.79 -22.06
N MET A 26 49.32 0.30 -23.29
CA MET A 26 48.15 -0.16 -24.05
C MET A 26 47.49 -1.39 -23.42
N ALA A 27 48.28 -2.33 -22.91
CA ALA A 27 47.79 -3.49 -22.17
C ALA A 27 47.07 -3.09 -20.87
N LEU A 28 47.66 -2.17 -20.09
CA LEU A 28 47.06 -1.65 -18.87
C LEU A 28 45.71 -0.96 -19.14
N LEU A 29 45.66 -0.14 -20.19
CA LEU A 29 44.44 0.56 -20.56
C LEU A 29 43.37 -0.40 -21.12
N ALA A 30 43.75 -1.47 -21.84
CA ALA A 30 42.82 -2.48 -22.31
C ALA A 30 42.23 -3.28 -21.15
N TYR A 31 43.06 -3.57 -20.14
CA TYR A 31 42.63 -4.23 -18.90
C TYR A 31 41.67 -3.34 -18.09
N LEU A 32 41.96 -2.03 -17.97
CA LEU A 32 41.06 -1.06 -17.36
C LEU A 32 39.72 -0.98 -18.10
N LEU A 33 39.74 -0.98 -19.43
CA LEU A 33 38.53 -0.98 -20.27
C LEU A 33 37.66 -2.21 -20.03
N ILE A 34 38.26 -3.40 -20.05
CA ILE A 34 37.55 -4.67 -19.83
C ILE A 34 37.02 -4.74 -18.40
N GLY A 35 37.81 -4.29 -17.43
CA GLY A 35 37.39 -4.16 -16.03
C GLY A 35 36.17 -3.26 -15.88
N THR A 36 36.14 -2.11 -16.57
CA THR A 36 34.96 -1.22 -16.57
C THR A 36 33.75 -1.83 -17.26
N ILE A 37 33.92 -2.54 -18.40
CA ILE A 37 32.82 -3.22 -19.11
C ILE A 37 32.19 -4.32 -18.23
N MET A 38 33.00 -5.02 -17.44
CA MET A 38 32.54 -6.06 -16.51
C MET A 38 31.82 -5.49 -15.28
N LEU A 39 32.11 -4.26 -14.88
CA LEU A 39 31.49 -3.59 -13.72
C LEU A 39 30.21 -2.82 -14.08
N VAL A 40 29.99 -2.50 -15.36
CA VAL A 40 28.84 -1.73 -15.85
C VAL A 40 27.65 -2.66 -16.14
N PRO A 41 26.44 -2.37 -15.62
CA PRO A 41 25.21 -3.10 -15.91
C PRO A 41 24.85 -3.18 -17.41
N GLN A 42 24.12 -4.24 -17.78
CA GLN A 42 23.86 -4.66 -19.17
C GLN A 42 23.40 -3.58 -20.16
N PRO A 43 22.59 -2.56 -19.79
CA PRO A 43 22.20 -1.51 -20.75
C PRO A 43 23.35 -0.55 -21.10
N GLY A 44 24.21 -0.22 -20.13
CA GLY A 44 25.32 0.72 -20.31
C GLY A 44 26.52 0.11 -21.06
N THR A 45 26.67 -1.20 -20.99
CA THR A 45 27.74 -1.96 -21.64
C THR A 45 27.76 -1.76 -23.16
N ILE A 46 26.58 -1.62 -23.80
CA ILE A 46 26.45 -1.47 -25.26
C ILE A 46 27.08 -0.15 -25.75
N TRP A 47 26.89 0.95 -25.03
CA TRP A 47 27.47 2.25 -25.38
C TRP A 47 28.99 2.28 -25.18
N VAL A 48 29.48 1.62 -24.13
CA VAL A 48 30.92 1.47 -23.88
C VAL A 48 31.58 0.59 -24.96
N ILE A 49 30.94 -0.52 -25.33
CA ILE A 49 31.41 -1.38 -26.43
C ILE A 49 31.38 -0.63 -27.76
N GLY A 50 30.30 0.11 -28.05
CA GLY A 50 30.17 0.88 -29.29
C GLY A 50 31.20 2.01 -29.41
N THR A 51 31.46 2.73 -28.32
CA THR A 51 32.50 3.77 -28.30
C THR A 51 33.89 3.16 -28.46
N ALA A 52 34.21 2.09 -27.73
CA ALA A 52 35.47 1.36 -27.89
C ALA A 52 35.67 0.79 -29.31
N ALA A 53 34.64 0.19 -29.90
CA ALA A 53 34.66 -0.34 -31.25
C ALA A 53 34.83 0.76 -32.30
N LEU A 54 34.18 1.92 -32.12
CA LEU A 54 34.36 3.08 -32.98
C LEU A 54 35.78 3.63 -32.89
N THR A 55 36.35 3.70 -31.68
CA THR A 55 37.72 4.22 -31.52
C THR A 55 38.77 3.25 -32.03
N PHE A 56 38.58 1.94 -31.83
CA PHE A 56 39.41 0.90 -32.44
C PHE A 56 39.29 0.92 -33.96
N SER A 57 38.07 1.10 -34.51
CA SER A 57 37.85 1.19 -35.96
C SER A 57 38.48 2.44 -36.57
N LEU A 58 38.45 3.59 -35.88
CA LEU A 58 39.14 4.81 -36.30
C LEU A 58 40.67 4.66 -36.25
N TYR A 59 41.20 3.98 -35.24
CA TYR A 59 42.62 3.64 -35.16
C TYR A 59 43.04 2.69 -36.28
N ALA A 60 42.27 1.61 -36.51
CA ALA A 60 42.53 0.62 -37.56
C ALA A 60 42.33 1.18 -38.98
N ALA A 61 41.36 2.08 -39.19
CA ALA A 61 41.16 2.77 -40.46
C ALA A 61 42.22 3.87 -40.70
N GLY A 62 42.80 4.44 -39.64
CA GLY A 62 43.98 5.28 -39.71
C GLY A 62 45.26 4.50 -40.01
N ALA A 63 45.35 3.22 -39.63
CA ALA A 63 46.56 2.40 -39.74
C ALA A 63 47.18 2.29 -41.15
N PRO A 64 46.42 2.20 -42.25
CA PRO A 64 46.97 2.26 -43.60
C PRO A 64 47.53 3.64 -44.00
N LEU A 65 47.04 4.72 -43.38
CA LEU A 65 47.56 6.08 -43.53
C LEU A 65 48.81 6.33 -42.66
N ILE A 66 49.04 5.52 -41.61
CA ILE A 66 50.19 5.63 -40.67
C ILE A 66 51.55 5.45 -41.36
N GLY A 67 51.61 4.85 -42.55
CA GLY A 67 52.83 4.89 -43.38
C GLY A 67 53.35 6.31 -43.66
N THR A 68 52.53 7.35 -43.43
CA THR A 68 52.87 8.78 -43.59
C THR A 68 52.90 9.59 -42.28
N PHE A 69 52.58 9.00 -41.12
CA PHE A 69 52.52 9.70 -39.83
C PHE A 69 53.63 9.25 -38.88
N ASP A 70 54.19 10.19 -38.12
CA ASP A 70 55.20 9.91 -37.08
C ASP A 70 54.57 9.07 -35.94
N VAL A 71 55.30 8.06 -35.43
CA VAL A 71 54.87 7.09 -34.40
C VAL A 71 54.37 7.78 -33.12
N SER A 72 54.87 8.98 -32.85
CA SER A 72 54.44 9.86 -31.74
C SER A 72 52.96 10.29 -31.84
N THR A 73 52.43 10.44 -33.05
CA THR A 73 51.05 10.92 -33.28
C THR A 73 50.01 9.80 -33.18
N ALA A 74 50.31 8.62 -33.72
CA ALA A 74 49.43 7.44 -33.62
C ALA A 74 49.22 6.99 -32.17
N THR A 75 50.25 7.13 -31.34
CA THR A 75 50.24 6.77 -29.92
C THR A 75 49.44 7.77 -29.08
N ALA A 76 49.54 9.06 -29.37
CA ALA A 76 48.68 10.08 -28.77
C ALA A 76 47.20 9.83 -29.10
N VAL A 77 46.86 9.49 -30.35
CA VAL A 77 45.48 9.19 -30.76
C VAL A 77 44.92 7.97 -30.00
N GLY A 78 45.71 6.91 -29.83
CA GLY A 78 45.32 5.74 -29.04
C GLY A 78 45.05 6.03 -27.56
N ILE A 79 45.88 6.88 -26.94
CA ILE A 79 45.69 7.30 -25.54
C ILE A 79 44.41 8.14 -25.40
N TRP A 80 44.19 9.12 -26.28
CA TRP A 80 42.96 9.93 -26.28
C TRP A 80 41.71 9.08 -26.50
N ALA A 81 41.78 8.10 -27.39
CA ALA A 81 40.72 7.14 -27.64
C ALA A 81 40.35 6.37 -26.36
N GLN A 82 41.35 5.84 -25.67
CA GLN A 82 41.12 5.03 -24.47
C GLN A 82 40.61 5.86 -23.29
N MET A 83 41.13 7.08 -23.13
CA MET A 83 40.62 8.03 -22.14
C MET A 83 39.15 8.37 -22.42
N SER A 84 38.75 8.57 -23.68
CA SER A 84 37.36 8.85 -24.05
C SER A 84 36.41 7.72 -23.63
N VAL A 85 36.80 6.46 -23.81
CA VAL A 85 35.95 5.33 -23.38
C VAL A 85 35.88 5.23 -21.86
N LEU A 86 37.01 5.43 -21.15
CA LEU A 86 37.02 5.44 -19.68
C LEU A 86 36.14 6.56 -19.10
N PHE A 87 36.20 7.77 -19.68
CA PHE A 87 35.33 8.88 -19.29
C PHE A 87 33.85 8.57 -19.55
N THR A 88 33.54 7.93 -20.68
CA THR A 88 32.16 7.53 -21.02
C THR A 88 31.65 6.47 -20.04
N ALA A 89 32.45 5.45 -19.74
CA ALA A 89 32.11 4.41 -18.78
C ALA A 89 31.93 4.97 -17.37
N ALA A 90 32.83 5.85 -16.92
CA ALA A 90 32.71 6.53 -15.63
C ALA A 90 31.44 7.40 -15.56
N GLY A 91 31.12 8.13 -16.63
CA GLY A 91 29.89 8.92 -16.72
C GLY A 91 28.62 8.06 -16.60
N LEU A 92 28.58 6.92 -17.30
CA LEU A 92 27.46 5.98 -17.22
C LEU A 92 27.30 5.40 -15.80
N LEU A 93 28.39 4.96 -15.17
CA LEU A 93 28.37 4.46 -13.79
C LEU A 93 27.85 5.52 -12.80
N LEU A 94 28.25 6.79 -12.98
CA LEU A 94 27.77 7.88 -12.15
C LEU A 94 26.28 8.16 -12.35
N ILE A 95 25.80 8.17 -13.60
CA ILE A 95 24.38 8.37 -13.93
C ILE A 95 23.53 7.25 -13.34
N GLU A 96 23.98 6.00 -13.49
CA GLU A 96 23.26 4.83 -13.00
C GLU A 96 23.28 4.78 -11.47
N GLY A 97 24.43 5.02 -10.84
CA GLY A 97 24.54 5.16 -9.39
C GLY A 97 23.62 6.26 -8.85
N ALA A 98 23.57 7.42 -9.51
CA ALA A 98 22.66 8.50 -9.16
C ALA A 98 21.19 8.09 -9.32
N SER A 99 20.85 7.32 -10.36
CA SER A 99 19.48 6.82 -10.58
C SER A 99 19.05 5.82 -9.50
N HIS A 100 19.94 4.94 -9.07
CA HIS A 100 19.66 3.99 -7.99
C HIS A 100 19.47 4.68 -6.64
N ILE A 101 20.30 5.68 -6.33
CA ILE A 101 20.18 6.48 -5.11
C ILE A 101 18.85 7.25 -5.12
N ARG A 102 18.47 7.85 -6.26
CA ARG A 102 17.17 8.53 -6.40
C ARG A 102 16.00 7.56 -6.21
N ALA A 103 16.03 6.41 -6.90
CA ALA A 103 14.97 5.40 -6.78
C ALA A 103 14.88 4.77 -5.39
N ALA A 104 15.99 4.71 -4.63
CA ALA A 104 15.98 4.30 -3.24
C ALA A 104 15.40 5.40 -2.33
N GLY A 105 15.77 6.66 -2.58
CA GLY A 105 15.23 7.82 -1.89
C GLY A 105 13.71 7.97 -2.07
N ASP A 106 13.22 7.81 -3.30
CA ASP A 106 11.79 7.89 -3.62
C ASP A 106 11.02 6.78 -2.90
N ARG A 107 11.53 5.53 -2.94
CA ARG A 107 10.93 4.41 -2.20
C ARG A 107 10.87 4.65 -0.69
N GLN A 108 11.91 5.25 -0.12
CA GLN A 108 11.95 5.57 1.30
C GLN A 108 10.97 6.72 1.63
N ALA A 109 10.86 7.72 0.77
CA ALA A 109 9.91 8.81 0.92
C ALA A 109 8.46 8.28 0.86
N ASP A 110 8.16 7.39 -0.09
CA ASP A 110 6.85 6.75 -0.21
C ASP A 110 6.51 5.89 1.01
N ALA A 111 7.46 5.10 1.50
CA ALA A 111 7.29 4.29 2.71
C ALA A 111 7.03 5.17 3.95
N LEU A 112 7.79 6.25 4.11
CA LEU A 112 7.60 7.21 5.19
C LEU A 112 6.24 7.92 5.08
N GLN A 113 5.83 8.31 3.87
CA GLN A 113 4.50 8.90 3.67
C GLN A 113 3.39 7.91 4.02
N ALA A 114 3.52 6.63 3.65
CA ALA A 114 2.56 5.60 4.01
C ALA A 114 2.49 5.41 5.53
N GLU A 115 3.63 5.38 6.21
CA GLU A 115 3.71 5.28 7.68
C GLU A 115 3.06 6.49 8.36
N ILE A 116 3.38 7.71 7.90
CA ILE A 116 2.77 8.94 8.43
C ILE A 116 1.25 8.93 8.21
N ARG A 117 0.77 8.52 7.04
CA ARG A 117 -0.67 8.41 6.77
C ARG A 117 -1.34 7.40 7.70
N ALA A 118 -0.74 6.22 7.88
CA ALA A 118 -1.26 5.21 8.80
C ALA A 118 -1.29 5.72 10.25
N SER A 119 -0.22 6.41 10.69
CA SER A 119 -0.15 7.00 12.03
C SER A 119 -1.19 8.10 12.24
N LYS A 120 -1.43 8.94 11.23
CA LYS A 120 -2.47 9.98 11.26
C LYS A 120 -3.86 9.36 11.35
N MET A 121 -4.17 8.38 10.50
CA MET A 121 -5.44 7.66 10.53
C MET A 121 -5.69 7.01 11.90
N LYS A 122 -4.65 6.40 12.50
CA LYS A 122 -4.74 5.85 13.86
C LYS A 122 -5.05 6.91 14.91
N THR A 123 -4.40 8.08 14.82
CA THR A 123 -4.60 9.18 15.76
C THR A 123 -6.00 9.77 15.62
N GLU A 124 -6.44 10.02 14.39
CA GLU A 124 -7.80 10.49 14.06
C GLU A 124 -8.85 9.50 14.55
N PHE A 125 -8.64 8.20 14.34
CA PHE A 125 -9.52 7.15 14.83
C PHE A 125 -9.65 7.17 16.36
N VAL A 126 -8.53 7.22 17.10
CA VAL A 126 -8.56 7.27 18.58
C VAL A 126 -9.26 8.55 19.07
N SER A 127 -8.99 9.69 18.42
CA SER A 127 -9.65 10.95 18.77
C SER A 127 -11.16 10.89 18.53
N MET A 128 -11.59 10.34 17.39
CA MET A 128 -13.00 10.17 17.04
C MET A 128 -13.71 9.27 18.05
N VAL A 129 -13.15 8.08 18.32
CA VAL A 129 -13.69 7.14 19.31
C VAL A 129 -13.80 7.80 20.69
N SER A 130 -12.78 8.55 21.11
CA SER A 130 -12.79 9.24 22.41
C SER A 130 -13.92 10.28 22.51
N HIS A 131 -14.20 10.98 21.41
CA HIS A 131 -15.29 11.96 21.35
C HIS A 131 -16.66 11.28 21.40
N GLU A 132 -16.86 10.25 20.58
CA GLU A 132 -18.10 9.47 20.52
C GLU A 132 -18.39 8.72 21.83
N LEU A 133 -17.37 8.30 22.59
CA LEU A 133 -17.54 7.71 23.93
C LEU A 133 -17.87 8.75 25.00
N ARG A 134 -17.34 9.98 24.88
CA ARG A 134 -17.51 11.02 25.92
C ARG A 134 -18.95 11.49 26.03
N THR A 135 -19.63 11.67 24.90
CA THR A 135 -21.01 12.15 24.86
C THR A 135 -21.98 11.27 25.66
N PRO A 136 -22.15 9.96 25.37
CA PRO A 136 -23.04 9.08 26.13
C PRO A 136 -22.62 8.98 27.60
N LEU A 137 -21.32 8.94 27.89
CA LEU A 137 -20.82 8.94 29.27
C LEU A 137 -21.21 10.22 30.03
N THR A 138 -21.14 11.38 29.37
CA THR A 138 -21.50 12.67 29.96
C THR A 138 -23.00 12.73 30.25
N ASN A 139 -23.82 12.22 29.33
CA ASN A 139 -25.27 12.11 29.54
C ASN A 139 -25.59 11.19 30.72
N ILE A 140 -25.02 9.98 30.75
CA ILE A 140 -25.19 9.03 31.86
C ILE A 140 -24.83 9.67 33.20
N SER A 141 -23.65 10.28 33.30
CA SER A 141 -23.22 10.95 34.53
C SER A 141 -24.14 12.11 34.90
N GLY A 142 -24.51 12.98 33.95
CA GLY A 142 -25.36 14.14 34.23
C GLY A 142 -26.76 13.77 34.73
N PHE A 143 -27.42 12.80 34.10
CA PHE A 143 -28.73 12.32 34.56
C PHE A 143 -28.63 11.55 35.88
N ALA A 144 -27.56 10.76 36.07
CA ALA A 144 -27.33 10.06 37.34
C ALA A 144 -27.08 11.04 38.50
N ASP A 145 -26.29 12.10 38.28
CA ASP A 145 -26.04 13.15 39.27
C ASP A 145 -27.34 13.92 39.59
N THR A 146 -28.14 14.23 38.56
CA THR A 146 -29.44 14.90 38.73
C THR A 146 -30.41 14.05 39.56
N LEU A 147 -30.52 12.76 39.26
CA LEU A 147 -31.32 11.83 40.06
C LEU A 147 -30.78 11.77 41.50
N HIS A 148 -29.48 11.62 41.68
CA HIS A 148 -28.89 11.53 43.01
C HIS A 148 -29.19 12.77 43.87
N GLU A 149 -29.12 13.97 43.28
CA GLU A 149 -29.32 15.23 44.00
C GLU A 149 -30.81 15.58 44.18
N PHE A 150 -31.65 15.35 43.17
CA PHE A 150 -33.02 15.89 43.10
C PHE A 150 -34.15 14.84 43.07
N TRP A 151 -33.88 13.54 43.23
CA TRP A 151 -34.92 12.49 43.14
C TRP A 151 -36.15 12.72 44.03
N HIS A 152 -35.99 13.39 45.17
CA HIS A 152 -37.07 13.66 46.13
C HIS A 152 -37.97 14.83 45.72
N THR A 153 -37.54 15.65 44.75
CA THR A 153 -38.29 16.78 44.20
C THR A 153 -38.87 16.53 42.81
N LEU A 154 -38.39 15.48 42.13
CA LEU A 154 -38.88 15.07 40.81
C LEU A 154 -40.17 14.26 40.96
N ASP A 155 -41.04 14.38 39.96
CA ASP A 155 -42.21 13.50 39.89
C ASP A 155 -41.82 12.08 39.41
N PRO A 156 -42.68 11.06 39.62
CA PRO A 156 -42.36 9.70 39.20
C PRO A 156 -42.11 9.53 37.69
N ALA A 157 -42.74 10.37 36.84
CA ALA A 157 -42.59 10.27 35.39
C ALA A 157 -41.23 10.83 34.94
N GLU A 158 -40.76 11.92 35.53
CA GLU A 158 -39.43 12.49 35.30
C GLU A 158 -38.32 11.52 35.75
N ILE A 159 -38.53 10.81 36.87
CA ILE A 159 -37.59 9.78 37.33
C ILE A 159 -37.50 8.64 36.32
N ASP A 160 -38.65 8.13 35.86
CA ASP A 160 -38.69 7.06 34.86
C ASP A 160 -38.03 7.51 33.53
N GLU A 161 -38.27 8.74 33.09
CA GLU A 161 -37.64 9.31 31.89
C GLU A 161 -36.11 9.36 32.03
N PHE A 162 -35.58 9.86 33.15
CA PHE A 162 -34.13 9.93 33.37
C PHE A 162 -33.49 8.54 33.45
N ILE A 163 -34.16 7.57 34.07
CA ILE A 163 -33.70 6.17 34.09
C ILE A 163 -33.68 5.59 32.67
N ASP A 164 -34.68 5.88 31.85
CA ASP A 164 -34.75 5.41 30.47
C ASP A 164 -33.65 6.02 29.59
N ILE A 165 -33.33 7.30 29.80
CA ILE A 165 -32.20 7.97 29.13
C ILE A 165 -30.88 7.30 29.52
N ILE A 166 -30.63 7.11 30.83
CA ILE A 166 -29.42 6.44 31.31
C ILE A 166 -29.28 5.04 30.71
N ARG A 167 -30.37 4.25 30.68
CA ARG A 167 -30.38 2.91 30.10
C ARG A 167 -30.03 2.95 28.61
N THR A 168 -30.67 3.83 27.86
CA THR A 168 -30.47 3.96 26.41
C THR A 168 -29.04 4.40 26.08
N GLU A 169 -28.48 5.35 26.83
CA GLU A 169 -27.10 5.81 26.64
C GLU A 169 -26.08 4.73 27.02
N ALA A 170 -26.34 3.93 28.07
CA ALA A 170 -25.50 2.81 28.45
C ALA A 170 -25.50 1.70 27.39
N GLU A 171 -26.66 1.37 26.83
CA GLU A 171 -26.78 0.46 25.70
C GLU A 171 -26.04 1.00 24.47
N HIS A 172 -26.18 2.30 24.17
CA HIS A 172 -25.48 2.93 23.06
C HIS A 172 -23.95 2.87 23.23
N LEU A 173 -23.46 3.20 24.42
CA LEU A 173 -22.04 3.11 24.77
C LEU A 173 -21.50 1.69 24.62
N GLY A 174 -22.24 0.68 25.08
CA GLY A 174 -21.88 -0.73 24.93
C GLY A 174 -21.70 -1.11 23.45
N ASN A 175 -22.67 -0.74 22.60
CA ASN A 175 -22.59 -0.98 21.16
C ASN A 175 -21.36 -0.29 20.53
N LEU A 176 -21.06 0.95 20.93
CA LEU A 176 -19.90 1.69 20.41
C LEU A 176 -18.57 1.01 20.79
N VAL A 177 -18.47 0.49 22.01
CA VAL A 177 -17.28 -0.27 22.46
C VAL A 177 -17.12 -1.56 21.65
N ASP A 178 -18.21 -2.30 21.45
CA ASP A 178 -18.18 -3.53 20.65
C ASP A 178 -17.76 -3.28 19.21
N ASP A 179 -18.25 -2.20 18.59
CA ASP A 179 -17.87 -1.78 17.24
C ASP A 179 -16.38 -1.42 17.16
N VAL A 180 -15.85 -0.70 18.15
CA VAL A 180 -14.41 -0.36 18.22
C VAL A 180 -13.54 -1.60 18.40
N LEU A 181 -13.97 -2.56 19.20
CA LEU A 181 -13.25 -3.82 19.43
C LEU A 181 -13.35 -4.79 18.24
N ALA A 182 -14.35 -4.62 17.37
CA ALA A 182 -14.50 -5.42 16.16
C ALA A 182 -13.44 -5.06 15.08
N ILE A 183 -13.02 -3.79 15.01
CA ILE A 183 -12.11 -3.29 13.96
C ILE A 183 -10.76 -4.04 13.93
N PRO A 184 -10.00 -4.18 15.03
CA PRO A 184 -8.73 -4.92 15.02
C PRO A 184 -8.89 -6.40 14.65
N ARG A 185 -10.05 -7.00 14.97
CA ARG A 185 -10.35 -8.40 14.62
C ARG A 185 -10.59 -8.56 13.12
N LEU A 186 -11.22 -7.56 12.49
CA LEU A 186 -11.41 -7.50 11.04
C LEU A 186 -10.06 -7.32 10.32
N GLU A 187 -9.22 -6.37 10.75
CA GLU A 187 -7.93 -6.09 10.11
C GLU A 187 -6.95 -7.26 10.16
N THR A 188 -6.98 -8.04 11.25
CA THR A 188 -6.09 -9.19 11.42
C THR A 188 -6.64 -10.48 10.79
N GLY A 189 -7.82 -10.43 10.17
CA GLY A 189 -8.50 -11.61 9.62
C GLY A 189 -8.87 -12.66 10.68
N ARG A 190 -8.89 -12.27 11.96
CA ARG A 190 -9.17 -13.16 13.11
C ARG A 190 -10.65 -13.17 13.49
N LEU A 191 -11.51 -12.54 12.70
CA LEU A 191 -12.95 -12.65 12.91
C LEU A 191 -13.37 -14.09 12.66
N LEU A 192 -13.74 -14.80 13.73
CA LEU A 192 -14.38 -16.10 13.62
C LEU A 192 -15.80 -15.87 13.09
N ILE A 193 -16.07 -16.41 11.89
CA ILE A 193 -17.38 -16.40 11.24
C ILE A 193 -17.92 -17.81 11.33
N ASP A 194 -19.04 -17.99 12.03
CA ASP A 194 -19.69 -19.29 12.17
C ASP A 194 -20.77 -19.46 11.11
N VAL A 195 -20.36 -20.00 9.95
CA VAL A 195 -21.24 -20.12 8.78
C VAL A 195 -22.20 -21.29 8.97
N THR A 196 -23.49 -20.97 9.07
CA THR A 196 -24.57 -21.96 9.18
C THR A 196 -25.71 -21.65 8.20
N ASP A 197 -26.53 -22.65 7.88
CA ASP A 197 -27.73 -22.47 7.06
C ASP A 197 -28.89 -22.02 7.96
N PHE A 198 -29.51 -20.89 7.66
CA PHE A 198 -30.65 -20.37 8.41
C PHE A 198 -31.69 -19.68 7.51
N ALA A 199 -32.94 -19.65 7.95
CA ALA A 199 -34.00 -18.94 7.24
C ALA A 199 -33.91 -17.43 7.49
N LEU A 200 -33.82 -16.63 6.42
CA LEU A 200 -33.70 -15.17 6.52
C LEU A 200 -34.98 -14.51 7.02
N ARG A 201 -36.15 -15.05 6.65
CA ARG A 201 -37.45 -14.47 7.01
C ARG A 201 -37.64 -14.34 8.53
N PRO A 202 -37.52 -15.40 9.35
CA PRO A 202 -37.65 -15.26 10.80
C PRO A 202 -36.67 -14.27 11.42
N LEU A 203 -35.43 -14.20 10.91
CA LEU A 203 -34.43 -13.25 11.38
C LEU A 203 -34.85 -11.81 11.09
N ALA A 204 -35.18 -11.50 9.83
CA ALA A 204 -35.59 -10.17 9.41
C ALA A 204 -36.85 -9.69 10.13
N PHE A 205 -37.86 -10.55 10.30
CA PHE A 205 -39.07 -10.22 11.06
C PHE A 205 -38.78 -9.93 12.54
N ARG A 206 -37.93 -10.75 13.19
CA ARG A 206 -37.57 -10.54 14.60
C ARG A 206 -36.91 -9.18 14.80
N ILE A 207 -35.94 -8.83 13.95
CA ILE A 207 -35.18 -7.59 14.09
C ILE A 207 -36.07 -6.39 13.73
N ALA A 208 -36.90 -6.50 12.69
CA ALA A 208 -37.84 -5.44 12.33
C ALA A 208 -38.80 -5.13 13.50
N ASN A 209 -39.38 -6.15 14.14
CA ASN A 209 -40.27 -5.97 15.29
C ASN A 209 -39.56 -5.42 16.53
N LEU A 210 -38.27 -5.71 16.70
CA LEU A 210 -37.46 -5.18 17.80
C LEU A 210 -37.23 -3.67 17.64
N ILE A 211 -36.97 -3.20 16.42
CA ILE A 211 -36.60 -1.80 16.14
C ILE A 211 -37.83 -0.93 15.86
N PHE A 212 -38.86 -1.51 15.24
CA PHE A 212 -40.13 -0.87 14.90
C PHE A 212 -41.28 -1.62 15.59
N PRO A 213 -41.49 -1.42 16.90
CA PRO A 213 -42.59 -2.05 17.62
C PRO A 213 -43.93 -1.59 17.06
N ALA A 214 -44.95 -2.46 17.14
CA ALA A 214 -46.25 -2.26 16.50
C ALA A 214 -47.01 -1.00 16.96
N ASP A 215 -46.71 -0.50 18.16
CA ASP A 215 -47.33 0.70 18.75
C ASP A 215 -46.49 1.98 18.52
N GLY A 216 -45.43 1.91 17.71
CA GLY A 216 -44.53 3.02 17.42
C GLY A 216 -45.01 3.95 16.31
N GLU A 217 -44.45 5.17 16.28
CA GLU A 217 -44.76 6.18 15.24
C GLU A 217 -44.22 5.84 13.84
N LYS A 218 -43.28 4.87 13.75
CA LYS A 218 -42.64 4.44 12.50
C LYS A 218 -42.90 2.96 12.25
N GLU A 219 -43.16 2.62 10.99
CA GLU A 219 -43.52 1.26 10.55
C GLU A 219 -42.38 0.60 9.76
N ALA A 220 -42.17 -0.70 9.98
CA ALA A 220 -41.34 -1.54 9.12
C ALA A 220 -42.17 -2.65 8.44
N SER A 221 -41.87 -2.91 7.17
CA SER A 221 -42.43 -4.04 6.42
C SER A 221 -41.33 -4.99 5.98
N VAL A 222 -41.60 -6.30 6.06
CA VAL A 222 -40.64 -7.35 5.69
C VAL A 222 -41.24 -8.23 4.60
N GLN A 223 -40.67 -8.14 3.39
CA GLN A 223 -41.02 -8.94 2.23
C GLN A 223 -39.84 -9.82 1.82
N VAL A 224 -39.89 -11.07 2.24
CA VAL A 224 -38.95 -12.09 1.74
C VAL A 224 -39.70 -12.94 0.73
N SER A 225 -39.21 -13.07 -0.50
CA SER A 225 -39.83 -13.94 -1.52
C SER A 225 -39.47 -15.40 -1.24
N GLY A 226 -40.46 -16.29 -1.16
CA GLY A 226 -40.23 -17.72 -0.92
C GLY A 226 -39.62 -18.03 0.45
N ASN A 227 -38.82 -19.11 0.52
CA ASN A 227 -38.09 -19.54 1.71
C ASN A 227 -36.59 -19.38 1.48
N VAL A 228 -36.10 -18.14 1.58
CA VAL A 228 -34.66 -17.83 1.43
C VAL A 228 -33.89 -18.43 2.60
N ILE A 229 -33.12 -19.49 2.32
CA ILE A 229 -32.13 -20.05 3.22
C ILE A 229 -30.78 -19.40 2.89
N LEU A 230 -30.19 -18.74 3.88
CA LEU A 230 -28.90 -18.08 3.76
C LEU A 230 -27.82 -18.94 4.43
N ARG A 231 -26.69 -19.11 3.74
CA ARG A 231 -25.49 -19.72 4.30
C ARG A 231 -24.51 -18.63 4.74
N ALA A 232 -24.62 -18.19 5.99
CA ALA A 232 -23.83 -17.11 6.57
C ALA A 232 -23.75 -17.25 8.10
N ASP A 233 -23.06 -16.34 8.78
CA ASP A 233 -23.12 -16.22 10.23
C ASP A 233 -24.39 -15.46 10.65
N PRO A 234 -25.35 -16.11 11.32
CA PRO A 234 -26.63 -15.47 11.68
C PRO A 234 -26.44 -14.25 12.57
N ASN A 235 -25.46 -14.28 13.49
CA ASN A 235 -25.19 -13.18 14.41
C ASN A 235 -24.64 -11.96 13.68
N ARG A 236 -23.81 -12.18 12.65
CA ARG A 236 -23.27 -11.09 11.81
C ARG A 236 -24.33 -10.50 10.92
N VAL A 237 -25.20 -11.32 10.34
CA VAL A 237 -26.33 -10.83 9.55
C VAL A 237 -27.32 -10.07 10.43
N GLU A 238 -27.57 -10.54 11.65
CA GLU A 238 -28.36 -9.82 12.65
C GLU A 238 -27.77 -8.44 12.95
N GLN A 239 -26.47 -8.38 13.22
CA GLN A 239 -25.76 -7.13 13.49
C GLN A 239 -25.88 -6.14 12.30
N VAL A 240 -25.70 -6.62 11.07
CA VAL A 240 -25.85 -5.79 9.86
C VAL A 240 -27.28 -5.26 9.74
N LEU A 241 -28.29 -6.13 9.85
CA LEU A 241 -29.68 -5.73 9.74
C LEU A 241 -30.06 -4.74 10.85
N ARG A 242 -29.62 -4.97 12.09
CA ARG A 242 -29.84 -4.06 13.21
C ARG A 242 -29.25 -2.68 12.92
N ASN A 243 -27.98 -2.62 12.51
CA ASN A 243 -27.31 -1.35 12.22
C ASN A 243 -28.00 -0.56 11.10
N LEU A 244 -28.46 -1.24 10.04
CA LEU A 244 -29.16 -0.60 8.94
C LEU A 244 -30.56 -0.09 9.36
N LEU A 245 -31.31 -0.90 10.12
CA LEU A 245 -32.64 -0.55 10.58
C LEU A 245 -32.63 0.53 11.66
N ASP A 246 -31.66 0.51 12.57
CA ASP A 246 -31.45 1.58 13.56
C ASP A 246 -31.13 2.91 12.85
N ASN A 247 -30.30 2.87 11.81
CA ASN A 247 -30.04 4.05 10.98
C ASN A 247 -31.30 4.52 10.25
N ALA A 248 -32.11 3.60 9.72
CA ALA A 248 -33.39 3.93 9.08
C ALA A 248 -34.39 4.52 10.08
N ARG A 249 -34.43 4.04 11.32
CA ARG A 249 -35.29 4.60 12.38
C ARG A 249 -34.86 6.01 12.77
N LYS A 250 -33.56 6.25 12.91
CA LYS A 250 -33.00 7.55 13.31
C LYS A 250 -33.09 8.61 12.21
N TYR A 251 -32.74 8.24 10.98
CA TYR A 251 -32.53 9.21 9.88
C TYR A 251 -33.45 9.00 8.67
N GLY A 252 -34.20 7.89 8.63
CA GLY A 252 -35.14 7.59 7.56
C GLY A 252 -36.54 8.13 7.81
N GLY A 253 -37.41 7.94 6.81
CA GLY A 253 -38.82 8.31 6.87
C GLY A 253 -39.65 7.36 7.74
N ASP A 254 -40.96 7.60 7.76
CA ASP A 254 -41.90 6.90 8.66
C ASP A 254 -42.14 5.44 8.27
N ARG A 255 -41.70 5.03 7.07
CA ARG A 255 -41.88 3.67 6.54
C ARG A 255 -40.55 3.11 6.04
N VAL A 256 -40.19 1.94 6.54
CA VAL A 256 -38.96 1.23 6.18
C VAL A 256 -39.32 -0.16 5.61
N GLY A 257 -38.75 -0.52 4.47
CA GLY A 257 -38.99 -1.81 3.81
C GLY A 257 -37.75 -2.69 3.80
N ILE A 258 -37.88 -3.96 4.17
CA ILE A 258 -36.87 -5.01 4.00
C ILE A 258 -37.35 -5.94 2.91
N GLU A 259 -36.62 -6.00 1.79
CA GLU A 259 -36.93 -6.87 0.66
C GLU A 259 -35.79 -7.87 0.43
N ALA A 260 -36.12 -9.16 0.23
CA ALA A 260 -35.13 -10.18 -0.10
C ALA A 260 -35.68 -11.16 -1.16
N PHE A 261 -34.87 -11.41 -2.18
CA PHE A 261 -35.18 -12.30 -3.31
C PHE A 261 -33.95 -13.12 -3.71
N GLU A 262 -34.18 -14.28 -4.31
CA GLU A 262 -33.11 -15.12 -4.85
C GLU A 262 -32.68 -14.58 -6.23
N ARG A 263 -31.37 -14.44 -6.45
CA ARG A 263 -30.84 -13.88 -7.71
C ARG A 263 -31.02 -14.90 -8.84
N GLY A 264 -32.16 -14.81 -9.52
CA GLY A 264 -32.60 -15.72 -10.58
C GLY A 264 -34.08 -15.55 -10.90
N ASP A 265 -34.87 -15.11 -9.92
CA ASP A 265 -36.24 -14.66 -10.10
C ASP A 265 -36.23 -13.18 -10.46
N SER A 266 -36.38 -12.89 -11.76
CA SER A 266 -36.57 -11.52 -12.25
C SER A 266 -38.03 -11.12 -12.04
N PHE A 267 -38.26 -9.91 -11.55
CA PHE A 267 -39.58 -9.26 -11.54
C PHE A 267 -40.16 -9.14 -12.96
#